data_AF-A0A645EGN7-F1
#
_entry.id   AF-A0A645EGN7-F1
#
_cell.length_a   1.000
_cell.length_b   1.000
_cell.length_c   1.000
_cell.angle_alpha   90.00
_cell.angle_beta   90.00
_cell.angle_gamma   90.00
#
_symmetry.space_group_name_H-M   'P 1'
#
loop_
_entity.id
_entity.type
_entity.pdbx_description
1 polymer ?
#
loop_
_entity_poly.entity_id
_entity_poly.type
_entity_poly.pdbx_seq_one_letter_code
_entity_poly.pdbx_strand_id
1 'polypeptide(L)'
;MIEEVIYVKDNFSEPIIKTNVGNYTKTYAINDIIPQNSTTDGSIQMNLYNGLFTQHNWNKREKYNNVPVMTDINEAITGSLYTGFIDKQASVQYFRNALSNVRLVVFGHTHEPMIKSFTNLNDQKCLYVNSGTWEDQKTRNKNAAIDQDGLKMDFVTIVPDRADKRKLQVNLYQYHYGKHKLKNSDELNL
;
A
#
# COMPACT_ATOMS: atom_id res chain seq x y z
N MET A 1 17.32 -21.61 -23.68
CA MET A 1 16.26 -21.69 -22.67
C MET A 1 16.87 -21.88 -21.29
N ILE A 2 17.10 -20.77 -20.57
CA ILE A 2 17.41 -20.68 -19.13
C ILE A 2 16.46 -19.65 -18.48
N GLU A 3 15.48 -19.13 -19.23
CA GLU A 3 14.76 -17.89 -18.89
C GLU A 3 13.66 -18.04 -17.82
N GLU A 4 13.43 -19.24 -17.29
CA GLU A 4 12.36 -19.48 -16.30
C GLU A 4 12.85 -19.70 -14.86
N VAL A 5 14.17 -19.74 -14.63
CA VAL A 5 14.71 -19.93 -13.28
C VAL A 5 15.75 -18.88 -12.93
N ILE A 6 15.69 -18.37 -11.70
CA ILE A 6 16.75 -17.53 -11.15
C ILE A 6 17.91 -18.45 -10.80
N TYR A 7 18.97 -18.43 -11.61
CA TYR A 7 20.16 -19.21 -11.34
C TYR A 7 20.93 -18.64 -10.14
N VAL A 8 21.29 -19.51 -9.20
CA VAL A 8 22.18 -19.19 -8.08
C VAL A 8 23.31 -20.21 -8.06
N LYS A 9 24.56 -19.72 -7.93
CA LYS A 9 25.76 -20.57 -7.95
C LYS A 9 26.01 -21.30 -6.62
N ASP A 10 25.46 -20.76 -5.54
CA ASP A 10 25.73 -21.16 -4.17
C ASP A 10 24.79 -22.29 -3.73
N ASN A 11 25.21 -23.11 -2.76
CA ASN A 11 24.37 -24.17 -2.24
C ASN A 11 23.21 -23.59 -1.41
N PHE A 12 22.02 -24.16 -1.55
CA PHE A 12 20.81 -23.67 -0.89
C PHE A 12 20.85 -23.75 0.64
N SER A 13 21.68 -24.65 1.19
CA SER A 13 21.90 -24.81 2.63
C SER A 13 23.15 -24.10 3.14
N GLU A 14 23.98 -23.53 2.25
CA GLU A 14 25.16 -22.78 2.68
C GLU A 14 24.73 -21.40 3.20
N PRO A 15 25.24 -20.97 4.38
CA PRO A 15 24.93 -19.66 4.92
C PRO A 15 25.72 -18.59 4.15
N ILE A 16 25.12 -18.04 3.09
CA ILE A 16 25.73 -17.03 2.22
C ILE A 16 25.12 -15.63 2.40
N ILE A 17 23.95 -15.53 3.04
CA ILE A 17 23.21 -14.28 3.19
C ILE A 17 23.58 -13.65 4.52
N LYS A 18 24.55 -12.73 4.50
CA LYS A 18 24.90 -11.93 5.67
C LYS A 18 24.10 -10.64 5.68
N THR A 19 23.19 -10.52 6.63
CA THR A 19 22.45 -9.28 6.93
C THR A 19 22.82 -8.80 8.32
N ASN A 20 22.61 -7.52 8.59
CA ASN A 20 22.70 -6.90 9.92
C ASN A 20 21.53 -5.93 10.11
N VAL A 21 20.37 -6.26 9.55
CA VAL A 21 19.17 -5.41 9.52
C VAL A 21 18.05 -6.09 10.28
N GLY A 22 17.29 -5.34 11.08
CA GLY A 22 16.01 -5.79 11.64
C GLY A 22 16.09 -7.08 12.48
N ASN A 23 17.04 -7.15 13.42
CA ASN A 23 17.35 -8.32 14.25
C ASN A 23 17.91 -9.54 13.52
N TYR A 24 18.10 -9.50 12.20
CA TYR A 24 18.79 -10.54 11.46
C TYR A 24 20.30 -10.33 11.57
N THR A 25 20.92 -10.83 12.64
CA THR A 25 22.35 -10.62 12.97
C THR A 25 23.26 -11.81 12.63
N LYS A 26 22.69 -12.90 12.11
CA LYS A 26 23.43 -14.10 11.72
C LYS A 26 23.72 -14.10 10.21
N THR A 27 24.41 -15.14 9.76
CA THR A 27 24.49 -15.48 8.33
C THR A 27 23.47 -16.58 8.06
N TYR A 28 22.65 -16.40 7.02
CA TYR A 28 21.50 -17.25 6.71
C TYR A 28 21.68 -17.96 5.36
N ALA A 29 21.06 -19.12 5.21
CA ALA A 29 21.03 -19.87 3.96
C ALA A 29 19.83 -19.46 3.09
N ILE A 30 19.84 -19.84 1.81
CA ILE A 30 18.69 -19.64 0.91
C ILE A 30 17.46 -20.38 1.46
N ASN A 31 17.66 -21.62 1.94
CA ASN A 31 16.61 -22.42 2.55
C ASN A 31 16.00 -21.81 3.82
N ASP A 32 16.68 -20.83 4.44
CA ASP A 32 16.13 -20.16 5.62
C ASP A 32 14.99 -19.18 5.27
N ILE A 33 14.97 -18.71 4.03
CA ILE A 33 14.10 -17.63 3.53
C ILE A 33 13.25 -18.04 2.32
N ILE A 34 13.29 -19.29 1.85
CA ILE A 34 12.44 -19.73 0.74
C ILE A 34 11.39 -20.71 1.27
N PRO A 35 10.11 -20.57 0.89
CA PRO A 35 9.08 -21.54 1.27
C PRO A 35 9.38 -22.90 0.67
N GLN A 36 9.23 -23.95 1.47
CA GLN A 36 9.42 -25.34 1.08
C GLN A 36 8.20 -26.18 1.45
N ASN A 37 7.87 -27.18 0.64
CA ASN A 37 6.83 -28.12 1.01
C ASN A 37 7.38 -29.12 2.04
N SER A 38 6.68 -29.25 3.16
CA SER A 38 6.88 -30.29 4.14
C SER A 38 6.82 -31.67 3.49
N THR A 39 7.82 -32.52 3.76
CA THR A 39 7.85 -33.88 3.23
C THR A 39 6.86 -34.81 3.92
N THR A 40 6.24 -34.40 5.02
CA THR A 40 5.29 -35.23 5.79
C THR A 40 3.84 -35.00 5.40
N ASP A 41 3.46 -33.74 5.11
CA ASP A 41 2.07 -33.36 4.86
C ASP A 41 1.87 -32.40 3.68
N GLY A 42 2.95 -32.00 2.99
CA GLY A 42 2.91 -31.09 1.85
C GLY A 42 2.62 -29.62 2.21
N SER A 43 2.48 -29.29 3.49
CA SER A 43 2.28 -27.90 3.93
C SER A 43 3.48 -27.01 3.59
N ILE A 44 3.24 -25.73 3.30
CA ILE A 44 4.34 -24.78 3.07
C ILE A 44 4.97 -24.41 4.42
N GLN A 45 6.28 -24.64 4.54
CA GLN A 45 7.10 -24.36 5.72
C GLN A 45 8.28 -23.47 5.38
N MET A 46 8.73 -22.71 6.38
CA MET A 46 9.79 -21.71 6.26
C MET A 46 10.63 -21.71 7.54
N ASN A 47 11.97 -21.61 7.49
CA ASN A 47 12.75 -21.64 8.74
C ASN A 47 12.61 -20.35 9.55
N LEU A 48 12.77 -19.17 8.92
CA LEU A 48 12.82 -17.90 9.66
C LEU A 48 11.45 -17.27 9.93
N TYR A 49 10.44 -17.61 9.13
CA TYR A 49 9.11 -17.01 9.22
C TYR A 49 8.00 -18.03 9.06
N ASN A 50 8.20 -19.21 9.68
CA ASN A 50 7.16 -20.23 9.70
C ASN A 50 5.87 -19.69 10.33
N GLY A 51 4.74 -20.06 9.74
CA GLY A 51 3.44 -19.63 10.24
C GLY A 51 3.20 -18.11 10.16
N LEU A 52 3.96 -17.36 9.34
CA LEU A 52 3.71 -15.94 9.08
C LEU A 52 2.26 -15.71 8.64
N PHE A 53 1.72 -16.64 7.85
CA PHE A 53 0.37 -16.58 7.29
C PHE A 53 -0.71 -17.18 8.20
N THR A 54 -0.51 -17.17 9.52
CA THR A 54 -1.55 -17.58 10.49
C THR A 54 -2.27 -16.37 11.06
N GLN A 55 -3.57 -16.50 11.37
CA GLN A 55 -4.34 -15.42 11.99
C GLN A 55 -3.70 -14.91 13.30
N HIS A 56 -3.11 -15.80 14.10
CA HIS A 56 -2.43 -15.41 15.33
C HIS A 56 -1.24 -14.47 15.10
N ASN A 57 -0.38 -14.79 14.13
CA ASN A 57 0.77 -13.95 13.81
C ASN A 57 0.34 -12.68 13.07
N TRP A 58 -0.71 -12.74 12.25
CA TRP A 58 -1.33 -11.57 11.65
C TRP A 58 -1.84 -10.58 12.71
N ASN A 59 -2.64 -11.05 13.67
CA ASN A 59 -3.13 -10.22 14.79
C ASN A 59 -1.98 -9.57 15.58
N LYS A 60 -0.88 -10.31 15.82
CA LYS A 60 0.31 -9.74 16.47
C LYS A 60 0.92 -8.61 15.64
N ARG A 61 0.98 -8.77 14.31
CA ARG A 61 1.51 -7.76 13.39
C ARG A 61 0.59 -6.54 13.30
N GLU A 62 -0.72 -6.74 13.22
CA GLU A 62 -1.71 -5.68 13.23
C GLU A 62 -1.65 -4.87 14.53
N LYS A 63 -1.57 -5.56 15.67
CA LYS A 63 -1.38 -4.94 16.98
C LYS A 63 -0.08 -4.15 17.06
N TYR A 64 1.03 -4.71 16.56
CA TYR A 64 2.32 -4.02 16.51
C TYR A 64 2.27 -2.74 15.66
N ASN A 65 1.48 -2.73 14.58
CA ASN A 65 1.29 -1.57 13.70
C ASN A 65 0.15 -0.65 14.14
N ASN A 66 -0.44 -0.86 15.32
CA ASN A 66 -1.58 -0.10 15.84
C ASN A 66 -2.78 -0.06 14.88
N VAL A 67 -3.06 -1.17 14.17
CA VAL A 67 -4.25 -1.27 13.32
C VAL A 67 -5.50 -1.17 14.21
N PRO A 68 -6.37 -0.16 14.01
CA PRO A 68 -7.51 0.09 14.89
C PRO A 68 -8.56 -1.03 14.86
N VAL A 69 -8.82 -1.59 13.68
CA VAL A 69 -9.77 -2.68 13.45
C VAL A 69 -9.02 -3.84 12.80
N MET A 70 -8.70 -4.87 13.59
CA MET A 70 -7.99 -6.06 13.11
C MET A 70 -8.80 -6.79 12.03
N THR A 71 -8.09 -7.38 11.08
CA THR A 71 -8.66 -8.03 9.90
C THR A 71 -8.40 -9.53 9.90
N ASP A 72 -9.27 -10.30 9.24
CA ASP A 72 -8.98 -11.70 8.95
C ASP A 72 -7.88 -11.79 7.89
N ILE A 73 -6.89 -12.67 8.09
CA ILE A 73 -5.74 -12.78 7.19
C ILE A 73 -6.14 -13.28 5.80
N ASN A 74 -7.09 -14.21 5.69
CA ASN A 74 -7.49 -14.75 4.40
C ASN A 74 -8.28 -13.71 3.60
N GLU A 75 -9.12 -12.93 4.27
CA GLU A 75 -9.78 -11.77 3.69
C GLU A 75 -8.76 -10.71 3.27
N ALA A 76 -7.80 -10.36 4.13
CA ALA A 76 -6.79 -9.35 3.85
C ALA A 76 -5.88 -9.74 2.67
N ILE A 77 -5.41 -11.00 2.62
CA ILE A 77 -4.59 -11.52 1.50
C ILE A 77 -5.38 -11.45 0.20
N THR A 78 -6.59 -11.99 0.17
CA THR A 78 -7.42 -12.01 -1.05
C THR A 78 -7.81 -10.59 -1.46
N GLY A 79 -8.20 -9.77 -0.49
CA GLY A 79 -8.60 -8.38 -0.67
C GLY A 79 -7.46 -7.49 -1.18
N SER A 80 -6.20 -7.76 -0.80
CA SER A 80 -5.04 -7.00 -1.26
C SER A 80 -4.84 -7.01 -2.78
N LEU A 81 -5.45 -7.97 -3.48
CA LEU A 81 -5.45 -8.07 -4.94
C LEU A 81 -6.41 -7.06 -5.61
N TYR A 82 -7.27 -6.39 -4.85
CA TYR A 82 -8.31 -5.50 -5.36
C TYR A 82 -8.20 -4.11 -4.75
N THR A 83 -7.96 -3.09 -5.58
CA THR A 83 -7.81 -1.69 -5.12
C THR A 83 -9.04 -1.23 -4.32
N GLY A 84 -10.24 -1.62 -4.74
CA GLY A 84 -11.48 -1.30 -4.04
C GLY A 84 -11.60 -1.87 -2.62
N PHE A 85 -10.94 -2.98 -2.30
CA PHE A 85 -10.87 -3.48 -0.92
C PHE A 85 -9.98 -2.58 -0.07
N ILE A 86 -8.83 -2.18 -0.61
CA ILE A 86 -7.88 -1.28 0.06
C ILE A 86 -8.53 0.09 0.30
N ASP A 87 -9.22 0.65 -0.70
CA ASP A 87 -9.93 1.93 -0.58
C ASP A 87 -10.98 1.92 0.54
N LYS A 88 -11.70 0.80 0.69
CA LYS A 88 -12.75 0.63 1.71
C LYS A 88 -12.17 0.60 3.13
N GLN A 89 -10.88 0.34 3.30
CA GLN A 89 -10.25 0.38 4.62
C GLN A 89 -10.30 1.79 5.24
N ALA A 90 -10.39 2.86 4.44
CA ALA A 90 -10.66 4.19 4.98
C ALA A 90 -11.98 4.24 5.78
N SER A 91 -13.02 3.57 5.29
CA SER A 91 -14.30 3.46 5.97
C SER A 91 -14.19 2.58 7.21
N VAL A 92 -13.63 1.37 7.09
CA VAL A 92 -13.53 0.41 8.20
C VAL A 92 -12.67 0.94 9.35
N GLN A 93 -11.48 1.43 9.03
CA GLN A 93 -10.48 1.79 10.05
C GLN A 93 -10.77 3.16 10.69
N TYR A 94 -11.39 4.08 9.93
CA TYR A 94 -11.53 5.49 10.33
C TYR A 94 -12.97 6.00 10.36
N PHE A 95 -13.72 5.95 9.26
CA PHE A 95 -15.03 6.64 9.19
C PHE A 95 -16.13 5.91 9.97
N ARG A 96 -16.14 4.58 9.95
CA ARG A 96 -17.10 3.72 10.66
C ARG A 96 -16.50 3.09 11.91
N ASN A 97 -15.47 3.72 12.48
CA ASN A 97 -14.86 3.33 13.74
C ASN A 97 -15.27 4.32 14.83
N ALA A 98 -15.99 3.86 15.85
CA ALA A 98 -16.49 4.70 16.94
C ALA A 98 -15.38 5.38 17.76
N LEU A 99 -14.14 4.89 17.67
CA LEU A 99 -12.97 5.45 18.35
C LEU A 99 -12.21 6.49 17.50
N SER A 100 -12.66 6.76 16.28
CA SER A 100 -12.02 7.67 15.33
C SER A 100 -12.92 8.88 15.06
N ASN A 101 -12.32 10.06 15.06
CA ASN A 101 -12.93 11.32 14.62
C ASN A 101 -12.41 11.78 13.25
N VAL A 102 -11.65 10.94 12.56
CA VAL A 102 -11.08 11.25 11.24
C VAL A 102 -12.18 11.34 10.19
N ARG A 103 -12.17 12.41 9.39
CA ARG A 103 -13.12 12.64 8.27
C ARG A 103 -12.44 12.79 6.91
N LEU A 104 -11.11 12.79 6.87
CA LEU A 104 -10.31 12.82 5.65
C LEU A 104 -9.18 11.81 5.77
N VAL A 105 -9.14 10.85 4.86
CA VAL A 105 -8.04 9.88 4.73
C VAL A 105 -7.37 10.09 3.39
N VAL A 106 -6.07 10.34 3.41
CA VAL A 106 -5.25 10.43 2.20
C VAL A 106 -4.37 9.19 2.13
N PHE A 107 -4.34 8.56 0.96
CA PHE A 107 -3.65 7.30 0.71
C PHE A 107 -2.97 7.30 -0.66
N GLY A 108 -2.21 6.24 -0.93
CA GLY A 108 -1.53 5.99 -2.20
C GLY A 108 -1.52 4.51 -2.54
N HIS A 109 -0.35 3.96 -2.85
CA HIS A 109 -0.07 2.53 -3.08
C HIS A 109 -0.71 1.90 -4.34
N THR A 110 -1.98 2.14 -4.63
CA THR A 110 -2.67 1.53 -5.79
C THR A 110 -2.33 2.22 -7.12
N HIS A 111 -1.74 3.41 -7.08
CA HIS A 111 -1.44 4.27 -8.23
C HIS A 111 -2.69 4.73 -9.00
N GLU A 112 -3.89 4.57 -8.43
CA GLU A 112 -5.16 4.97 -9.03
C GLU A 112 -5.69 6.26 -8.37
N PRO A 113 -5.47 7.44 -8.98
CA PRO A 113 -5.86 8.72 -8.37
C PRO A 113 -7.39 8.86 -8.30
N MET A 114 -7.92 9.15 -7.11
CA MET A 114 -9.37 9.31 -6.92
C MET A 114 -9.74 10.10 -5.66
N ILE A 115 -10.97 10.62 -5.65
CA ILE A 115 -11.67 11.11 -4.46
C ILE A 115 -12.97 10.33 -4.34
N LYS A 116 -13.25 9.75 -3.17
CA LYS A 116 -14.48 9.03 -2.85
C LYS A 116 -15.11 9.59 -1.58
N SER A 117 -16.42 9.85 -1.64
CA SER A 117 -17.21 10.30 -0.52
C SER A 117 -17.77 9.12 0.29
N PHE A 118 -17.79 9.28 1.61
CA PHE A 118 -18.36 8.37 2.61
C PHE A 118 -19.13 9.15 3.67
N THR A 119 -19.82 8.44 4.56
CA THR A 119 -20.39 9.00 5.80
C THR A 119 -19.81 8.28 7.02
N ASN A 120 -19.57 9.02 8.10
CA ASN A 120 -19.21 8.43 9.39
C ASN A 120 -20.47 7.98 10.18
N LEU A 121 -20.27 7.47 11.40
CA LEU A 121 -21.35 7.04 12.28
C LEU A 121 -22.29 8.17 12.75
N ASN A 122 -21.90 9.44 12.55
CA ASN A 122 -22.69 10.63 12.89
C ASN A 122 -23.31 11.28 11.64
N ASP A 123 -23.41 10.54 10.53
CA ASP A 123 -23.90 11.00 9.23
C ASP A 123 -23.14 12.22 8.65
N GLN A 124 -21.92 12.48 9.13
CA GLN A 124 -21.08 13.53 8.60
C GLN A 124 -20.31 13.03 7.38
N LYS A 125 -20.23 13.88 6.35
CA LYS A 125 -19.43 13.62 5.16
C LYS A 125 -17.97 13.36 5.52
N CYS A 126 -17.39 12.34 4.90
CA CYS A 126 -16.00 11.96 4.98
C CYS A 126 -15.43 11.76 3.57
N LEU A 127 -14.13 11.98 3.38
CA LEU A 127 -13.45 11.80 2.10
C LEU A 127 -12.29 10.83 2.22
N TYR A 128 -12.28 9.83 1.34
CA TYR A 128 -11.08 9.08 1.00
C TYR A 128 -10.47 9.68 -0.26
N VAL A 129 -9.16 9.87 -0.24
CA VAL A 129 -8.41 10.41 -1.36
C VAL A 129 -7.22 9.50 -1.63
N ASN A 130 -7.14 8.96 -2.84
CA ASN A 130 -5.93 8.34 -3.33
C ASN A 130 -5.18 9.36 -4.20
N SER A 131 -3.93 9.68 -3.83
CA SER A 131 -3.12 10.64 -4.59
C SER A 131 -2.67 10.11 -5.95
N GLY A 132 -2.85 8.81 -6.22
CA GLY A 132 -2.33 8.16 -7.41
C GLY A 132 -0.82 7.98 -7.28
N THR A 133 -0.10 8.38 -8.32
CA THR A 133 1.34 8.18 -8.40
C THR A 133 2.05 9.35 -9.07
N TRP A 134 3.33 9.47 -8.74
CA TRP A 134 4.28 10.30 -9.45
C TRP A 134 5.35 9.37 -10.02
N GLU A 135 5.16 8.94 -11.27
CA GLU A 135 6.05 7.99 -11.93
C GLU A 135 7.02 8.70 -12.87
N ASP A 136 8.31 8.54 -12.61
CA ASP A 136 9.33 8.83 -13.61
C ASP A 136 9.35 7.69 -14.64
N GLN A 137 9.12 7.99 -15.91
CA GLN A 137 9.29 7.05 -17.00
C GLN A 137 10.77 6.70 -17.14
N LYS A 138 11.07 5.40 -17.05
CA LYS A 138 12.42 4.86 -17.21
C LYS A 138 12.44 3.87 -18.36
N THR A 139 13.45 3.98 -19.21
CA THR A 139 13.68 3.01 -20.29
C THR A 139 15.13 2.54 -20.28
N ARG A 140 15.34 1.28 -20.68
CA ARG A 140 16.69 0.72 -20.89
C ARG A 140 17.32 1.26 -22.19
N ASN A 141 16.51 1.74 -23.12
CA ASN A 141 17.00 2.37 -24.35
C ASN A 141 17.41 3.81 -24.07
N LYS A 142 18.72 4.06 -23.95
CA LYS A 142 19.27 5.39 -23.67
C LYS A 142 18.95 6.46 -24.73
N ASN A 143 18.47 6.06 -25.91
CA ASN A 143 18.13 6.96 -27.01
C ASN A 143 16.62 7.19 -27.17
N ALA A 144 15.78 6.57 -26.34
CA ALA A 144 14.34 6.80 -26.45
C ALA A 144 14.00 8.23 -25.98
N ALA A 145 13.19 8.94 -26.77
CA ALA A 145 12.54 10.14 -26.28
C ALA A 145 11.52 9.74 -25.21
N ILE A 146 11.70 10.25 -23.99
CA ILE A 146 10.79 10.00 -22.88
C ILE A 146 9.87 11.21 -22.76
N ASP A 147 8.57 10.97 -22.92
CA ASP A 147 7.55 11.97 -22.63
C ASP A 147 7.13 11.87 -21.17
N GLN A 148 8.01 12.38 -20.30
CA GLN A 148 7.88 12.30 -18.85
C GLN A 148 6.65 13.08 -18.35
N ASP A 149 6.39 14.23 -18.94
CA ASP A 149 5.38 15.19 -18.47
C ASP A 149 3.95 14.86 -18.93
N GLY A 150 3.78 13.84 -19.78
CA GLY A 150 2.51 13.47 -20.35
C GLY A 150 1.64 12.56 -19.46
N LEU A 151 2.24 11.79 -18.53
CA LEU A 151 1.56 10.65 -17.88
C LEU A 151 1.94 10.51 -16.39
N LYS A 152 0.93 10.26 -15.55
CA LYS A 152 1.05 9.79 -14.15
C LYS A 152 1.92 10.66 -13.21
N MET A 153 1.54 11.93 -13.10
CA MET A 153 2.04 12.86 -12.09
C MET A 153 0.87 13.47 -11.33
N ASP A 154 0.15 12.62 -10.62
CA ASP A 154 -1.04 13.02 -9.87
C ASP A 154 -0.65 13.46 -8.45
N PHE A 155 -1.32 14.49 -7.95
CA PHE A 155 -1.09 15.02 -6.60
C PHE A 155 -2.35 15.64 -6.02
N VAL A 156 -2.38 15.78 -4.70
CA VAL A 156 -3.55 16.30 -3.99
C VAL A 156 -3.17 17.56 -3.23
N THR A 157 -4.04 18.57 -3.28
CA THR A 157 -3.96 19.72 -2.38
C THR A 157 -5.13 19.70 -1.42
N ILE A 158 -4.86 19.94 -0.13
CA ILE A 158 -5.87 20.12 0.91
C ILE A 158 -5.63 21.49 1.52
N VAL A 159 -6.56 22.41 1.28
CA VAL A 159 -6.41 23.80 1.69
C VAL A 159 -7.73 24.31 2.28
N PRO A 160 -7.71 25.21 3.28
CA PRO A 160 -8.91 25.91 3.69
C PRO A 160 -9.54 26.65 2.50
N ASP A 161 -10.87 26.63 2.43
CA ASP A 161 -11.60 27.40 1.44
C ASP A 161 -11.32 28.91 1.63
N ARG A 162 -11.27 29.65 0.52
CA ARG A 162 -10.93 31.08 0.53
C ARG A 162 -12.04 31.93 1.11
N ALA A 163 -13.30 31.57 0.87
CA ALA A 163 -14.47 32.30 1.34
C ALA A 163 -14.91 31.85 2.73
N ASP A 164 -14.84 30.55 3.02
CA ASP A 164 -15.20 29.99 4.32
C ASP A 164 -14.10 29.09 4.89
N LYS A 165 -13.29 29.63 5.81
CA LYS A 165 -12.20 28.88 6.46
C LYS A 165 -12.68 27.69 7.32
N ARG A 166 -13.99 27.51 7.52
CA ARG A 166 -14.58 26.30 8.13
C ARG A 166 -14.77 25.18 7.12
N LYS A 167 -14.40 25.38 5.85
CA LYS A 167 -14.37 24.34 4.82
C LYS A 167 -12.94 24.05 4.41
N LEU A 168 -12.67 22.79 4.10
CA LEU A 168 -11.48 22.32 3.41
C LEU A 168 -11.84 21.99 1.96
N GLN A 169 -11.10 22.56 1.02
CA GLN A 169 -11.08 22.17 -0.38
C GLN A 169 -10.04 21.06 -0.58
N VAL A 170 -10.47 19.96 -1.18
CA VAL A 170 -9.66 18.78 -1.46
C VAL A 170 -9.64 18.59 -2.97
N ASN A 171 -8.52 18.89 -3.60
CA ASN A 171 -8.38 18.87 -5.06
C ASN A 171 -7.35 17.84 -5.48
N LEU A 172 -7.73 17.00 -6.44
CA LEU A 172 -6.84 16.08 -7.13
C LEU A 172 -6.44 16.71 -8.47
N TYR A 173 -5.14 16.85 -8.68
CA TYR A 173 -4.54 17.41 -9.88
C TYR A 173 -3.66 16.39 -10.58
N GLN A 174 -3.45 16.62 -11.87
CA GLN A 174 -2.37 16.03 -12.65
C GLN A 174 -1.44 17.15 -13.12
N TYR A 175 -0.15 17.02 -12.84
CA TYR A 175 0.86 17.83 -13.51
C TYR A 175 1.01 17.33 -14.95
N HIS A 176 0.85 18.23 -15.92
CA HIS A 176 0.88 17.87 -17.33
C HIS A 176 1.44 19.02 -18.16
N TYR A 177 2.65 18.83 -18.69
CA TYR A 177 3.43 19.83 -19.44
C TYR A 177 3.45 21.22 -18.79
N GLY A 178 3.92 21.30 -17.54
CA GLY A 178 4.04 22.59 -16.83
C GLY A 178 2.72 23.14 -16.27
N LYS A 179 1.61 22.43 -16.40
CA LYS A 179 0.29 22.88 -15.95
C LYS A 179 -0.30 21.92 -14.92
N HIS A 180 -0.91 22.49 -13.88
CA HIS A 180 -1.70 21.72 -12.92
C HIS A 180 -3.13 21.60 -13.45
N LYS A 181 -3.48 20.43 -14.00
CA LYS A 181 -4.84 20.14 -14.50
C LYS A 181 -5.68 19.57 -13.37
N LEU A 182 -6.77 20.25 -13.00
CA LEU A 182 -7.73 19.73 -12.02
C LEU A 182 -8.41 18.47 -12.59
N LYS A 183 -8.38 17.37 -11.84
CA LYS A 183 -8.97 16.08 -12.21
C LYS A 183 -10.27 15.84 -11.45
N ASN A 184 -10.26 16.14 -10.16
CA ASN A 184 -11.42 16.01 -9.29
C ASN A 184 -11.29 16.99 -8.11
N SER A 185 -12.41 17.39 -7.53
CA SER A 185 -12.48 18.32 -6.40
C SER A 185 -13.64 17.91 -5.51
N ASP A 186 -13.45 17.99 -4.20
CA ASP A 186 -14.52 17.88 -3.24
C ASP A 186 -14.20 18.72 -1.98
N GLU A 187 -15.21 18.93 -1.13
CA GLU A 187 -15.08 19.72 0.09
C GLU A 187 -15.54 18.98 1.35
N LEU A 188 -14.95 19.38 2.47
CA LEU A 188 -15.33 18.97 3.82
C LEU A 188 -15.55 20.18 4.71
N ASN A 189 -16.67 20.22 5.41
CA ASN A 189 -16.85 21.13 6.53
C ASN A 189 -16.06 20.63 7.73
N LEU A 190 -15.32 21.52 8.40
CA LEU A 190 -14.58 21.29 9.65
C LEU A 190 -15.51 21.23 10.86
#